data_AF-Q6TLV6-F1
#
_entry.id   AF-Q6TLV6-F1
#
_cell.length_a   1.000
_cell.length_b   1.000
_cell.length_c   1.000
_cell.angle_alpha   90.00
_cell.angle_beta   90.00
_cell.angle_gamma   90.00
#
_symmetry.space_group_name_H-M   'P 1'
#
loop_
_entity.id
_entity.type
_entity.pdbx_description
1 polymer ?
#
loop_
_entity_poly.entity_id
_entity_poly.type
_entity_poly.pdbx_seq_one_letter_code
_entity_poly.pdbx_strand_id
1 'polypeptide(L)' 'MKTKLNIYNMQLLLFVFLVWDPARLVLANIQEDEAKNNITIFTRILDRLLDGYDNRLRPGLGDSITEVFTN' A
#
# COMPACT_ATOMS: atom_id res chain seq x y z
N MET A 1 18.26 16.61 46.44
CA MET A 1 18.78 16.60 45.04
C MET A 1 18.21 15.45 44.20
N LYS A 2 18.11 14.22 44.73
CA LYS A 2 17.57 13.04 44.01
C LYS A 2 16.10 13.16 43.55
N THR A 3 15.24 13.85 44.30
CA THR A 3 13.81 14.04 43.98
C THR A 3 13.57 14.91 42.75
N LYS A 4 14.33 16.00 42.58
CA LYS A 4 14.25 16.85 41.39
C LYS A 4 14.65 16.09 40.11
N LEU A 5 15.71 15.28 40.18
CA LEU A 5 16.14 14.44 39.06
C LEU A 5 15.05 13.44 38.62
N ASN A 6 14.37 12.80 39.58
CA ASN A 6 13.23 11.92 39.28
C ASN A 6 12.04 12.65 38.66
N ILE A 7 11.76 13.87 39.09
CA ILE A 7 10.67 14.68 38.52
C ILE A 7 10.95 15.01 37.05
N TYR A 8 12.16 15.45 36.70
CA TYR A 8 12.53 15.68 35.30
C TYR A 8 12.48 14.39 34.48
N ASN A 9 12.87 13.25 35.06
CA ASN A 9 12.81 11.95 34.39
C ASN A 9 11.36 11.50 34.12
N MET A 10 10.45 11.75 35.06
CA MET A 10 9.01 11.47 34.89
C MET A 10 8.36 12.41 33.86
N GLN A 11 8.76 13.68 33.84
CA GLN A 11 8.32 14.65 32.83
C GLN A 11 8.80 14.27 31.43
N LEU A 12 10.07 13.86 31.28
CA LEU A 12 10.61 13.38 30.01
C LEU A 12 9.83 12.16 29.51
N LEU A 13 9.55 11.21 30.39
CA LEU A 13 8.80 10.00 30.07
C LEU A 13 7.37 10.34 29.61
N LEU A 14 6.70 11.30 30.25
CA LEU A 14 5.40 11.81 29.82
C LEU A 14 5.46 12.47 28.42
N PHE A 15 6.51 13.25 28.14
CA PHE A 15 6.71 13.86 26.82
C PHE A 15 6.95 12.81 25.73
N VAL A 16 7.70 11.74 26.03
CA VAL A 16 7.90 10.62 25.10
C VAL A 16 6.57 9.95 24.78
N PHE A 17 5.74 9.66 25.79
CA PHE A 17 4.41 9.08 25.55
C PHE A 17 3.50 10.01 24.74
N LEU A 18 3.51 11.32 25.01
CA LEU A 18 2.73 12.31 24.25
C LEU A 18 3.13 12.40 22.78
N VAL A 19 4.42 12.23 22.45
CA VAL A 19 4.92 12.31 21.07
C VAL A 19 4.84 10.96 20.35
N TRP A 20 4.82 9.84 21.09
CA TRP A 20 4.82 8.50 20.54
C TRP A 20 3.52 8.16 19.79
N ASP A 21 2.35 8.48 20.36
CA ASP A 21 1.07 8.14 19.75
C ASP A 21 0.82 8.87 18.41
N PRO A 22 1.06 10.20 18.28
CA PRO A 22 0.96 10.89 17.00
C PRO A 22 1.93 10.34 15.94
N ALA A 23 3.16 10.01 16.33
CA ALA A 23 4.16 9.47 15.41
C ALA A 23 3.74 8.12 14.81
N ARG A 24 3.10 7.26 15.61
CA ARG A 24 2.56 5.99 15.14
C ARG A 24 1.39 6.16 14.19
N LEU A 25 0.51 7.13 14.44
CA LEU A 25 -0.63 7.42 13.56
C LEU A 25 -0.16 7.91 12.19
N VAL A 26 0.82 8.81 12.16
CA VAL A 26 1.39 9.32 10.89
C VAL A 26 2.01 8.19 10.08
N LEU A 27 2.79 7.29 10.72
CA LEU A 27 3.40 6.15 10.03
C LEU A 27 2.34 5.17 9.48
N ALA A 28 1.29 4.89 10.26
CA ALA A 28 0.20 4.02 9.84
C ALA A 28 -0.54 4.60 8.63
N ASN A 29 -0.81 5.90 8.62
CA ASN A 29 -1.47 6.59 7.51
C ASN A 29 -0.62 6.52 6.22
N ILE A 30 0.70 6.72 6.31
CA ILE A 30 1.59 6.62 5.14
C ILE A 30 1.52 5.22 4.53
N GLN A 31 1.56 4.17 5.36
CA GLN A 31 1.47 2.79 4.90
C GLN A 31 0.09 2.46 4.28
N GLU A 32 -0.99 2.98 4.88
CA GLU A 32 -2.34 2.81 4.36
C GLU A 32 -2.54 3.52 3.01
N ASP A 33 -2.01 4.74 2.87
CA ASP A 33 -2.08 5.52 1.64
C ASP A 33 -1.28 4.87 0.50
N GLU A 34 -0.10 4.31 0.80
CA GLU A 34 0.68 3.54 -0.17
C GLU A 34 -0.10 2.29 -0.63
N ALA A 35 -0.68 1.54 0.31
CA ALA A 35 -1.50 0.37 -0.02
C ALA A 35 -2.74 0.74 -0.86
N LYS A 36 -3.45 1.82 -0.51
CA LYS A 36 -4.60 2.33 -1.26
C LYS A 36 -4.22 2.80 -2.66
N ASN A 37 -3.07 3.47 -2.80
CA ASN A 37 -2.56 3.88 -4.10
C ASN A 37 -2.27 2.64 -4.96
N ASN A 38 -1.55 1.65 -4.42
CA ASN A 38 -1.27 0.41 -5.13
C ASN A 38 -2.54 -0.30 -5.61
N ILE A 39 -3.56 -0.42 -4.75
CA ILE A 39 -4.86 -1.00 -5.13
C ILE A 39 -5.52 -0.21 -6.26
N THR A 40 -5.47 1.13 -6.21
CA THR A 40 -6.03 2.01 -7.26
C THR A 40 -5.30 1.82 -8.59
N ILE A 41 -3.97 1.65 -8.56
CA ILE A 41 -3.17 1.38 -9.75
C ILE A 41 -3.56 0.02 -10.36
N PHE A 42 -3.64 -1.03 -9.55
CA PHE A 42 -4.00 -2.38 -10.04
C PHE A 42 -5.40 -2.42 -10.64
N THR A 43 -6.39 -1.82 -9.98
CA THR A 43 -7.76 -1.76 -10.51
C THR A 43 -7.82 -1.00 -11.82
N ARG A 44 -7.12 0.13 -11.94
CA ARG A 44 -7.02 0.88 -13.21
C ARG A 44 -6.35 0.07 -14.33
N ILE A 45 -5.35 -0.76 -14.01
CA ILE A 45 -4.72 -1.64 -14.99
C ILE A 45 -5.71 -2.71 -15.46
N LEU A 46 -6.43 -3.35 -14.53
CA LEU A 46 -7.43 -4.36 -14.86
C LEU A 46 -8.55 -3.80 -15.73
N ASP A 47 -9.08 -2.62 -15.38
CA ASP A 47 -10.12 -1.96 -16.18
C ASP A 47 -9.64 -1.73 -17.62
N ARG A 48 -8.39 -1.26 -17.79
CA ARG A 48 -7.79 -1.03 -19.10
C ARG A 48 -7.50 -2.29 -19.90
N LEU A 49 -7.21 -3.40 -19.22
CA LEU A 49 -7.01 -4.70 -19.89
C LEU A 49 -8.33 -5.29 -20.37
N LEU A 50 -9.42 -5.01 -19.67
CA LEU A 50 -10.76 -5.49 -20.01
C LEU A 50 -11.48 -4.57 -21.01
N ASP A 51 -11.16 -3.28 -21.01
CA ASP A 51 -11.73 -2.31 -21.95
C ASP A 51 -11.37 -2.69 -23.40
N GLY A 52 -12.40 -3.01 -24.19
CA GLY A 52 -12.25 -3.43 -25.58
C GLY A 52 -11.75 -4.86 -25.80
N TYR A 53 -11.55 -5.65 -24.75
CA TYR A 53 -11.16 -7.06 -24.88
C TYR A 53 -12.39 -7.95 -25.18
N ASP A 54 -12.38 -8.63 -26.32
CA ASP A 54 -13.41 -9.61 -26.69
C ASP A 54 -12.88 -11.04 -26.51
N ASN A 55 -13.31 -11.71 -25.43
CA ASN A 55 -12.94 -13.09 -25.08
C ASN A 55 -13.32 -14.14 -26.15
N ARG A 56 -14.16 -13.78 -27.11
CA ARG A 56 -14.60 -14.70 -28.17
C ARG A 56 -13.58 -14.78 -29.31
N LEU A 57 -12.68 -13.81 -29.40
CA LEU A 57 -11.67 -13.74 -30.45
C LEU A 57 -10.34 -14.29 -29.93
N ARG A 58 -9.74 -15.19 -30.70
CA ARG A 58 -8.36 -15.61 -30.42
C ARG A 58 -7.37 -14.50 -30.81
N PRO A 59 -6.19 -14.44 -30.17
CA PRO A 59 -5.10 -13.59 -30.64
C PRO A 59 -4.71 -13.93 -32.09
N GLY A 60 -4.58 -12.91 -32.95
CA GLY A 60 -4.18 -13.09 -34.36
C GLY A 60 -5.26 -13.71 -35.26
N LEU A 61 -6.55 -13.55 -34.92
CA LEU A 61 -7.66 -14.06 -35.73
C LEU A 61 -7.59 -13.54 -37.18
N GLY A 62 -7.47 -14.45 -38.15
CA GLY A 62 -7.40 -14.14 -39.58
C GLY A 62 -5.98 -13.94 -40.14
N ASP A 63 -4.95 -13.97 -39.29
CA ASP A 63 -3.56 -13.75 -39.70
C ASP A 63 -2.70 -14.99 -39.37
N SER A 64 -2.50 -15.28 -38.08
CA SER A 64 -1.60 -16.33 -37.61
C SER A 64 -2.32 -17.42 -36.81
N ILE A 65 -1.66 -18.58 -36.68
CA ILE A 65 -2.08 -19.67 -35.79
C ILE A 65 -1.51 -19.39 -34.39
N THR A 66 -2.35 -19.55 -33.37
CA THR A 66 -1.92 -19.46 -31.97
C THR A 66 -1.39 -20.81 -31.52
N GLU A 67 -0.11 -20.89 -31.15
CA GLU A 67 0.49 -22.09 -30.57
C GLU A 67 0.22 -22.15 -29.06
N VAL A 68 -0.25 -23.29 -28.58
CA VAL A 68 -0.51 -23.54 -27.16
C VAL A 68 0.36 -24.71 -26.72
N PHE A 69 1.34 -24.41 -25.86
CA PHE A 69 2.23 -25.43 -25.30
C PHE A 69 1.54 -26.12 -24.13
N THR A 70 1.34 -27.43 -24.25
CA THR A 70 0.80 -28.29 -23.19
C THR A 70 1.91 -29.20 -22.64
N ASN A 71 1.88 -29.46 -21.34
CA ASN A 71 2.80 -30.38 -20.65
C ASN A 71 2.30 -31.82 -20.67
#